data_AF-A0A956PGM0-F1
#
_entry.id   AF-A0A956PGM0-F1
#
_cell.length_a   1.000
_cell.length_b   1.000
_cell.length_c   1.000
_cell.angle_alpha   90.00
_cell.angle_beta   90.00
_cell.angle_gamma   90.00
#
_symmetry.space_group_name_H-M   'P 1'
#
loop_
_entity.id
_entity.type
_entity.pdbx_description
1 polymer ?
#
loop_
_entity_poly.entity_id
_entity_poly.type
_entity_poly.pdbx_seq_one_letter_code
_entity_poly.pdbx_strand_id
1 'polypeptide(L)'
;MDALMTKIPNRMCVACRKIKPRDLLFRFVKLKEQGQITKNPDGVRPGKGLYICRDKNCWDRLWSRRNLKRTIASRIDVDSVEWVEQSLGGKG
;
A
#
# COMPACT_ATOMS: atom_id res chain seq x y z
N MET A 1 -14.64 7.34 26.72
CA MET A 1 -15.46 7.30 25.49
C MET A 1 -15.31 8.68 24.84
N ASP A 2 -14.43 8.78 23.84
CA ASP A 2 -14.27 9.88 22.88
C ASP A 2 -12.86 9.76 22.28
N ALA A 3 -12.66 8.71 21.46
CA ALA A 3 -11.56 8.74 20.51
C ALA A 3 -11.95 9.80 19.49
N LEU A 4 -11.57 11.05 19.79
CA LEU A 4 -11.68 12.24 18.94
C LEU A 4 -11.74 11.82 17.48
N MET A 5 -12.86 12.12 16.81
CA MET A 5 -13.07 11.94 15.36
C MET A 5 -11.93 12.65 14.61
N THR A 6 -10.78 12.00 14.53
CA THR A 6 -9.57 12.56 13.98
C THR A 6 -9.74 12.41 12.49
N LYS A 7 -9.89 13.54 11.79
CA LYS A 7 -10.14 13.59 10.36
C LYS A 7 -9.18 12.64 9.64
N ILE A 8 -9.71 11.56 9.07
CA ILE A 8 -8.89 10.57 8.38
C ILE A 8 -8.23 11.30 7.21
N PRO A 9 -6.89 11.36 7.16
CA PRO A 9 -6.22 12.13 6.15
C PRO A 9 -6.38 11.45 4.79
N ASN A 10 -6.55 12.25 3.75
CA ASN A 10 -6.57 11.76 2.38
C ASN A 10 -5.15 11.45 1.88
N ARG A 11 -5.03 10.42 1.05
CA ARG A 11 -3.77 9.97 0.44
C ARG A 11 -4.00 9.59 -1.02
N MET A 12 -2.95 9.74 -1.82
CA MET A 12 -2.97 9.37 -3.24
C MET A 12 -2.52 7.92 -3.41
N CYS A 13 -3.32 7.14 -4.14
CA CYS A 13 -2.91 5.81 -4.58
C CYS A 13 -1.82 5.91 -5.65
N VAL A 14 -0.70 5.21 -5.48
CA VAL A 14 0.42 5.24 -6.43
C VAL A 14 0.08 4.58 -7.77
N ALA A 15 -0.89 3.66 -7.80
CA ALA A 15 -1.28 2.92 -9.00
C ALA A 15 -2.27 3.69 -9.89
N CYS A 16 -3.35 4.21 -9.30
CA CYS A 16 -4.42 4.91 -10.04
C CYS A 16 -4.38 6.43 -9.90
N ARG A 17 -3.51 6.99 -9.05
CA ARG A 17 -3.36 8.43 -8.76
C ARG A 17 -4.61 9.13 -8.23
N LYS A 18 -5.65 8.39 -7.85
CA LYS A 18 -6.84 8.95 -7.18
C LYS A 18 -6.54 9.21 -5.70
N ILE A 19 -7.12 10.29 -5.18
CA ILE A 19 -7.10 10.63 -3.76
C ILE A 19 -8.23 9.87 -3.06
N LYS A 20 -7.91 9.17 -1.96
CA LYS A 20 -8.88 8.45 -1.13
C LYS A 20 -8.53 8.62 0.36
N PRO A 21 -9.50 8.46 1.27
CA PRO A 21 -9.23 8.30 2.70
C PRO A 21 -8.18 7.22 2.98
N ARG A 22 -7.27 7.48 3.93
CA ARG A 22 -6.13 6.60 4.25
C ARG A 22 -6.54 5.15 4.58
N ASP A 23 -7.64 4.99 5.29
CA ASP A 23 -8.22 3.71 5.72
C ASP A 23 -8.73 2.84 4.54
N LEU A 24 -9.03 3.43 3.39
CA LEU A 24 -9.41 2.70 2.16
C LEU A 24 -8.20 2.23 1.33
N LEU A 25 -6.99 2.41 1.85
CA LEU A 25 -5.74 2.09 1.16
C LEU A 25 -4.94 1.07 1.98
N PHE A 26 -4.19 0.22 1.29
CA PHE A 26 -3.05 -0.48 1.87
C PHE A 26 -1.91 0.51 2.02
N ARG A 27 -1.23 0.45 3.17
CA ARG A 27 -0.04 1.25 3.45
C ARG A 27 1.20 0.38 3.43
N PHE A 28 2.19 0.84 2.69
CA PHE A 28 3.53 0.29 2.67
C PHE A 28 4.53 1.35 3.07
N VAL A 29 5.72 0.93 3.46
CA VAL A 29 6.85 1.81 3.68
C VAL A 29 8.04 1.34 2.87
N LYS A 30 8.70 2.27 2.21
CA LYS A 30 10.00 2.03 1.58
C LYS A 30 11.11 2.30 2.59
N LEU A 31 11.87 1.25 2.91
CA LEU A 31 13.03 1.31 3.80
C LEU A 31 14.22 1.97 3.09
N LYS A 32 15.04 2.73 3.82
CA LYS A 32 16.15 3.51 3.25
C LYS A 32 17.33 2.65 2.82
N GLU A 33 17.63 1.59 3.57
CA GLU A 33 18.88 0.83 3.42
C GLU A 33 18.92 -0.02 2.14
N GLN A 34 17.79 -0.61 1.74
CA GLN A 34 17.75 -1.53 0.58
C GLN A 34 16.69 -1.13 -0.47
N GLY A 35 15.94 -0.05 -0.20
CA GLY A 35 14.80 0.33 -1.03
C GLY A 35 13.65 -0.68 -1.03
N GLN A 36 13.70 -1.69 -0.15
CA GLN A 36 12.67 -2.70 0.04
C GLN A 36 11.37 -2.04 0.53
N ILE A 37 10.25 -2.55 0.03
CA ILE A 37 8.92 -2.04 0.32
C ILE A 37 8.18 -3.12 1.10
N THR A 38 7.64 -2.73 2.24
CA THR A 38 7.07 -3.65 3.22
C THR A 38 5.75 -3.13 3.77
N LYS A 39 4.85 -4.03 4.12
CA LYS A 39 3.55 -3.72 4.72
C LYS A 39 3.78 -2.90 5.99
N ASN A 40 3.00 -1.83 6.15
CA ASN A 40 3.09 -0.95 7.30
C ASN A 40 1.68 -0.45 7.67
N PRO A 41 0.77 -1.37 8.08
CA PRO A 41 -0.61 -1.05 8.40
C PRO A 41 -0.72 -0.16 9.65
N ASP A 42 0.16 -0.33 10.64
CA ASP A 42 0.14 0.34 11.94
C ASP A 42 0.53 1.83 11.89
N GLY A 43 1.30 2.26 10.89
CA GLY A 43 1.72 3.67 10.83
C GLY A 43 3.14 3.94 11.31
N VAL A 44 3.70 3.05 12.13
CA VAL A 44 4.80 3.33 13.07
C VAL A 44 6.16 3.25 12.40
N ARG A 45 6.36 2.30 11.48
CA ARG A 45 7.70 2.06 10.91
C ARG A 45 8.18 3.29 10.09
N PRO A 46 9.40 3.81 10.35
CA PRO A 46 9.92 5.00 9.69
C PRO A 46 10.28 4.73 8.22
N GLY A 47 10.09 5.72 7.35
CA GLY A 47 10.46 5.64 5.93
C GLY A 47 9.46 6.36 5.02
N LYS A 48 9.61 6.18 3.70
CA LYS A 48 8.71 6.81 2.71
C LYS A 48 7.44 5.97 2.57
N GLY A 49 6.32 6.49 3.06
CA GLY A 49 5.01 5.85 2.94
C GLY A 49 4.51 5.81 1.49
N LEU A 50 3.95 4.68 1.10
CA LEU A 50 3.30 4.43 -0.19
C LEU A 50 1.90 3.89 0.08
N TYR A 51 0.94 4.28 -0.76
CA TYR A 51 -0.45 3.89 -0.60
C TYR A 51 -0.98 3.27 -1.89
N ILE A 52 -1.68 2.14 -1.77
CA ILE A 52 -2.30 1.42 -2.89
C ILE A 52 -3.76 1.16 -2.51
N CYS A 53 -4.69 1.23 -3.45
CA CYS A 53 -6.08 0.95 -3.11
C CYS A 53 -6.28 -0.51 -2.70
N ARG A 54 -7.23 -0.74 -1.79
CA ARG A 54 -7.70 -2.08 -1.42
C ARG A 54 -8.61 -2.67 -2.50
N ASP A 55 -8.14 -2.68 -3.74
CA ASP A 55 -8.82 -3.29 -4.87
C ASP A 55 -7.84 -3.98 -5.81
N LYS A 56 -8.28 -5.10 -6.39
CA LYS A 56 -7.47 -5.93 -7.30
C LYS A 56 -6.98 -5.17 -8.52
N ASN A 57 -7.76 -4.21 -9.03
CA ASN A 57 -7.39 -3.42 -10.19
C ASN A 57 -6.11 -2.60 -9.93
N CYS A 58 -6.02 -1.94 -8.78
CA CYS A 58 -4.83 -1.19 -8.39
C CYS A 58 -3.63 -2.09 -8.08
N TRP A 59 -3.87 -3.28 -7.54
CA TRP A 59 -2.82 -4.28 -7.31
C TRP A 59 -2.23 -4.80 -8.62
N ASP A 60 -3.08 -5.26 -9.55
CA ASP A 60 -2.68 -5.76 -10.87
C ASP A 60 -1.93 -4.69 -11.70
N ARG A 61 -2.28 -3.41 -11.51
CA ARG A 61 -1.56 -2.27 -12.15
C ARG A 61 -0.11 -2.16 -11.73
N LEU A 62 0.26 -2.56 -10.52
CA LEU A 62 1.66 -2.53 -10.07
C LEU A 62 2.51 -3.51 -10.88
N TRP A 63 1.94 -4.68 -11.19
CA TRP A 63 2.63 -5.75 -11.91
C TRP A 63 2.65 -5.54 -13.43
N SER A 64 1.59 -4.94 -13.99
CA SER A 64 1.46 -4.74 -15.44
C SER A 64 2.12 -3.47 -15.97
N ARG A 65 2.16 -2.36 -15.20
CA ARG A 65 2.74 -1.09 -15.68
C ARG A 65 4.24 -1.06 -15.49
N ARG A 66 5.01 -1.03 -16.59
CA ARG A 66 6.50 -1.05 -16.61
C ARG A 66 7.15 -0.13 -15.57
N ASN A 67 6.68 1.11 -15.45
CA ASN A 67 7.24 2.07 -14.49
C ASN A 67 6.93 1.69 -13.03
N LEU A 68 5.70 1.26 -12.73
CA LEU A 68 5.34 0.82 -11.37
C LEU A 68 6.03 -0.48 -11.01
N LYS A 69 6.13 -1.42 -11.97
CA LYS A 69 6.84 -2.69 -11.81
C LYS A 69 8.29 -2.46 -11.42
N ARG A 70 9.00 -1.58 -12.15
CA ARG A 70 10.42 -1.29 -11.93
C ARG A 70 10.69 -0.46 -10.66
N THR A 71 9.77 0.44 -10.28
CA THR A 71 10.02 1.37 -9.16
C THR A 71 9.50 0.85 -7.82
N ILE A 72 8.37 0.15 -7.84
CA ILE A 72 7.60 -0.26 -6.65
C ILE A 72 7.49 -1.79 -6.60
N ALA A 73 6.81 -2.42 -7.57
CA ALA A 73 6.39 -3.81 -7.44
C ALA A 73 7.55 -4.80 -7.24
N SER A 74 8.65 -4.65 -7.99
CA SER A 74 9.83 -5.52 -7.89
C SER A 74 10.61 -5.38 -6.57
N ARG A 75 10.19 -4.47 -5.68
CA ARG A 75 10.83 -4.22 -4.38
C ARG A 75 9.92 -4.56 -3.21
N ILE A 76 8.67 -4.99 -3.47
CA ILE A 76 7.76 -5.43 -2.42
C ILE A 76 8.25 -6.79 -1.92
N ASP A 77 8.42 -6.94 -0.61
CA ASP A 77 8.78 -8.24 -0.03
C ASP A 77 7.63 -9.26 -0.14
N VAL A 78 7.98 -10.55 -0.13
CA VAL A 78 7.04 -11.65 -0.37
C VAL A 78 5.89 -11.63 0.64
N ASP A 79 6.20 -11.45 1.93
CA ASP A 79 5.19 -11.37 3.01
C ASP A 79 4.18 -10.23 2.77
N SER A 80 4.64 -9.12 2.21
CA SER A 80 3.79 -7.98 1.86
C SER A 80 2.92 -8.23 0.63
N VAL A 81 3.40 -9.03 -0.34
CA VAL A 81 2.60 -9.49 -1.49
C VAL A 81 1.49 -10.43 -1.00
N GLU A 82 1.85 -11.45 -0.23
CA GLU A 82 0.91 -12.43 0.32
C GLU A 82 -0.16 -11.76 1.19
N TRP A 83 0.24 -10.79 2.04
CA TRP A 83 -0.70 -10.02 2.85
C TRP A 83 -1.76 -9.30 2.00
N VAL A 84 -1.38 -8.72 0.87
CA VAL A 84 -2.33 -8.05 -0.02
C VAL A 84 -3.24 -9.06 -0.70
N GLU A 85 -2.69 -10.15 -1.22
CA GLU A 85 -3.45 -11.17 -1.94
C GLU A 85 -4.51 -11.80 -1.02
N GLN A 86 -4.15 -12.12 0.22
CA GLN A 86 -5.09 -12.58 1.26
C GLN A 86 -6.15 -11.52 1.58
N SER A 87 -5.74 -10.25 1.67
CA SER A 87 -6.66 -9.14 1.97
C SER A 87 -7.63 -8.82 0.82
N LEU A 88 -7.24 -9.09 -0.44
CA LEU A 88 -8.06 -8.85 -1.64
C LEU A 88 -8.91 -10.06 -2.04
N GLY A 89 -8.61 -11.23 -1.48
CA GLY A 89 -9.17 -12.51 -1.90
C GLY A 89 -9.18 -13.52 -0.77
N GLY A 90 -10.02 -13.26 0.24
CA GLY A 90 -10.70 -14.35 0.92
C GLY A 90 -11.52 -15.12 -0.11
N LYS A 91 -10.91 -16.19 -0.65
CA LYS A 91 -11.61 -17.33 -1.23
C LYS A 91 -11.29 -18.53 -0.33
N GLY A 92 -12.12 -18.69 0.70
CA GLY A 92 -12.76 -19.98 0.91
C GLY A 92 -14.03 -19.97 0.07
#